data_AF-M1VVI7-F1
#
_entry.id   AF-M1VVI7-F1
#
_cell.length_a   1.000
_cell.length_b   1.000
_cell.length_c   1.000
_cell.angle_alpha   90.00
_cell.angle_beta   90.00
_cell.angle_gamma   90.00
#
_symmetry.space_group_name_H-M   'P 1'
#
loop_
_entity.id
_entity.type
_entity.pdbx_description
1 polymer ?
#
loop_
_entity_poly.entity_id
_entity_poly.type
_entity_poly.pdbx_seq_one_letter_code
_entity_poly.pdbx_strand_id
1 'polypeptide(L)'
;MRFITALFPILLTLAAARDHKSCYCLSHTRGDHGYHHDRDLTKWTCLNDFAGKANYDSGTGQCITFSGQRFDGDRFERDCIQRGVKEGYYLYKPNGSVDKKSGPIRVGGAYSLC
;
A
#
# COMPACT_ATOMS: atom_id res chain seq x y z
N MET A 1 -52.96 11.43 13.62
CA MET A 1 -51.67 11.64 12.92
C MET A 1 -50.71 10.55 13.37
N ARG A 2 -50.36 9.60 12.49
CA ARG A 2 -49.42 8.51 12.80
C ARG A 2 -48.03 8.96 12.35
N PHE A 3 -47.18 9.34 13.29
CA PHE A 3 -45.76 9.54 13.00
C PHE A 3 -45.09 8.17 12.97
N ILE A 4 -44.76 7.71 11.77
CA ILE A 4 -43.89 6.55 11.57
C ILE A 4 -42.48 7.07 11.79
N THR A 5 -41.95 6.88 13.00
CA THR A 5 -40.54 7.15 13.27
C THR A 5 -39.73 6.07 12.56
N ALA A 6 -39.16 6.42 11.40
CA ALA A 6 -38.25 5.55 10.68
C ALA A 6 -37.04 5.24 11.59
N LEU A 7 -36.94 3.98 12.01
CA LEU A 7 -35.70 3.40 12.52
C LEU A 7 -34.71 3.43 11.37
N PHE A 8 -33.77 4.38 11.38
CA PHE A 8 -32.57 4.31 10.56
C PHE A 8 -31.83 3.03 10.99
N PRO A 9 -31.73 1.99 10.14
CA PRO A 9 -30.74 0.97 10.39
C PRO A 9 -29.42 1.70 10.16
N ILE A 10 -28.63 1.85 11.23
CA ILE A 10 -27.22 2.19 11.09
C ILE A 10 -26.64 1.02 10.29
N LEU A 11 -26.60 1.16 8.97
CA LEU A 11 -25.81 0.36 8.07
C LEU A 11 -24.36 0.67 8.43
N LEU A 12 -23.88 0.05 9.53
CA LEU A 12 -22.47 -0.25 9.68
C LEU A 12 -22.13 -1.12 8.48
N THR A 13 -21.67 -0.47 7.41
CA THR A 13 -20.86 -1.12 6.41
C THR A 13 -19.69 -1.71 7.18
N LEU A 14 -19.81 -3.00 7.50
CA LEU A 14 -18.67 -3.87 7.72
C LEU A 14 -17.88 -3.82 6.40
N ALA A 15 -17.10 -2.75 6.20
CA ALA A 15 -15.87 -2.87 5.46
C ALA A 15 -15.10 -3.92 6.25
N ALA A 16 -15.23 -5.18 5.82
CA ALA A 16 -14.43 -6.25 6.35
C ALA A 16 -13.00 -5.78 6.17
N ALA A 17 -12.36 -5.32 7.25
CA ALA A 17 -10.95 -5.04 7.26
C ALA A 17 -10.30 -6.31 6.76
N ARG A 18 -9.81 -6.27 5.51
CA ARG A 18 -9.17 -7.43 4.92
C ARG A 18 -7.82 -7.49 5.62
N ASP A 19 -7.76 -8.31 6.68
CA ASP A 19 -6.63 -8.38 7.59
C ASP A 19 -5.54 -9.30 7.01
N HIS A 20 -4.60 -8.72 6.27
CA HIS A 20 -3.57 -9.47 5.57
C HIS A 20 -2.27 -9.59 6.37
N LYS A 21 -1.50 -10.65 6.09
CA LYS A 21 -0.15 -10.86 6.65
C LYS A 21 0.96 -10.38 5.74
N SER A 22 0.70 -10.32 4.44
CA SER A 22 1.61 -9.76 3.48
C SER A 22 0.87 -8.99 2.41
N CYS A 23 1.53 -7.97 1.88
CA CYS A 23 1.04 -7.14 0.80
C CYS A 23 2.22 -6.73 -0.09
N TYR A 24 1.94 -6.42 -1.35
CA TYR A 24 2.90 -5.79 -2.26
C TYR A 24 2.22 -4.86 -3.25
N CYS A 25 2.98 -3.91 -3.80
CA CYS A 25 2.51 -3.00 -4.82
C CYS A 25 2.76 -3.56 -6.22
N LEU A 26 1.78 -3.41 -7.09
CA LEU A 26 1.92 -3.53 -8.54
C LEU A 26 1.94 -2.12 -9.14
N SER A 27 2.72 -1.91 -10.19
CA SER A 27 2.71 -0.63 -10.92
C SER A 27 2.90 -0.83 -12.42
N HIS A 28 2.66 0.23 -13.18
CA HIS A 28 3.04 0.33 -14.59
C HIS A 28 3.59 1.73 -14.88
N THR A 29 4.43 1.85 -15.92
CA THR A 29 4.93 3.15 -16.34
C THR A 29 3.88 3.94 -17.13
N ARG A 30 4.05 5.26 -17.26
CA ARG A 30 3.14 6.07 -18.07
C ARG A 30 3.24 5.67 -19.54
N GLY A 31 2.09 5.38 -20.16
CA GLY A 31 2.01 4.92 -21.54
C GLY A 31 2.14 3.40 -21.71
N ASP A 32 2.39 2.68 -20.61
CA ASP A 32 2.28 1.23 -20.53
C ASP A 32 1.04 0.86 -19.70
N HIS A 33 0.45 -0.31 -19.97
CA HIS A 33 -0.71 -0.84 -19.25
C HIS A 33 -0.39 -2.17 -18.54
N GLY A 34 0.82 -2.70 -18.70
CA GLY A 34 1.28 -3.92 -18.04
C GLY A 34 1.62 -3.68 -16.58
N TYR A 35 0.73 -4.09 -15.67
CA TYR A 35 1.06 -4.12 -14.24
C TYR A 35 2.09 -5.20 -13.95
N HIS A 36 3.13 -4.82 -13.22
CA HIS A 36 4.17 -5.72 -12.75
C HIS A 36 4.46 -5.49 -11.28
N HIS A 37 5.09 -6.48 -10.65
CA HIS A 37 5.51 -6.39 -9.25
C HIS A 37 6.60 -5.34 -9.08
N ASP A 38 6.20 -4.22 -8.49
CA ASP A 38 7.09 -3.10 -8.20
C ASP A 38 7.69 -3.28 -6.80
N ARG A 39 8.83 -3.96 -6.77
CA ARG A 39 9.56 -4.29 -5.54
C ARG A 39 10.09 -3.04 -4.83
N ASP A 40 10.43 -2.00 -5.58
CA ASP A 40 10.98 -0.77 -5.01
C ASP A 40 9.88 0.10 -4.41
N LEU A 41 8.74 0.24 -5.11
CA LEU A 41 7.55 0.87 -4.54
C LEU A 41 7.06 0.09 -3.32
N THR A 42 7.04 -1.24 -3.39
CA THR A 42 6.66 -2.09 -2.24
C THR A 42 7.56 -1.83 -1.05
N LYS A 43 8.89 -1.82 -1.26
CA LYS A 43 9.86 -1.53 -0.21
C LYS A 43 9.68 -0.14 0.37
N TRP A 44 9.47 0.86 -0.48
CA TRP A 44 9.24 2.24 -0.05
C TRP A 44 8.00 2.37 0.82
N THR A 45 6.86 1.88 0.36
CA THR A 45 5.60 1.89 1.12
C THR A 45 5.76 1.14 2.44
N CYS A 46 6.37 -0.05 2.41
CA CYS A 46 6.56 -0.87 3.61
C CYS A 46 7.37 -0.15 4.70
N LEU A 47 8.52 0.41 4.34
CA LEU A 47 9.46 0.99 5.29
C LEU A 47 9.07 2.40 5.75
N ASN A 48 8.26 3.13 4.99
CA ASN A 48 7.86 4.50 5.34
C ASN A 48 6.47 4.57 5.98
N ASP A 49 5.50 3.78 5.50
CA ASP A 49 4.10 3.89 5.92
C ASP A 49 3.70 2.85 6.98
N PHE A 50 4.48 1.76 7.07
CA PHE A 50 4.25 0.63 7.98
C PHE A 50 5.46 0.32 8.88
N ALA A 51 6.36 1.29 9.06
CA ALA A 51 7.47 1.19 10.02
C ALA A 51 6.96 0.77 11.40
N GLY A 52 7.62 -0.23 12.00
CA GLY A 52 7.23 -0.76 13.31
C GLY A 52 6.03 -1.72 13.31
N LYS A 53 5.37 -1.94 12.17
CA LYS A 53 4.28 -2.92 12.01
C LYS A 53 4.63 -4.05 11.07
N ALA A 54 5.54 -3.81 10.14
CA ALA A 54 5.95 -4.76 9.13
C ALA A 54 7.43 -4.58 8.76
N ASN A 55 7.96 -5.55 8.03
CA ASN A 55 9.27 -5.47 7.40
C ASN A 55 9.18 -5.89 5.94
N TYR A 56 10.06 -5.33 5.11
CA TYR A 56 10.17 -5.71 3.72
C TYR A 56 11.03 -6.98 3.61
N ASP A 57 10.47 -8.03 3.03
CA ASP A 57 11.20 -9.25 2.70
C ASP A 57 11.83 -9.13 1.31
N SER A 58 13.15 -9.03 1.26
CA SER A 58 13.90 -8.96 0.01
C SER A 58 13.92 -10.26 -0.78
N GLY A 59 13.51 -11.40 -0.22
CA GLY A 59 13.36 -12.64 -0.98
C GLY A 59 12.14 -12.56 -1.89
N THR A 60 10.96 -12.43 -1.29
CA THR A 60 9.68 -12.38 -2.02
C THR A 60 9.36 -11.03 -2.63
N GLY A 61 9.94 -9.94 -2.13
CA GLY A 61 9.58 -8.57 -2.52
C GLY A 61 8.27 -8.09 -1.91
N GLN A 62 7.81 -8.71 -0.82
CA GLN A 62 6.59 -8.35 -0.11
C GLN A 62 6.87 -7.56 1.16
N CYS A 63 5.90 -6.78 1.60
CA CYS A 63 5.84 -6.26 2.96
C CYS A 63 5.13 -7.29 3.84
N ILE A 64 5.75 -7.73 4.93
CA ILE A 64 5.22 -8.78 5.81
C ILE A 64 5.04 -8.22 7.23
N THR A 65 3.86 -8.40 7.81
CA THR A 65 3.57 -7.89 9.15
C THR A 65 4.32 -8.65 10.24
N PHE A 66 4.59 -7.96 11.35
CA PHE A 66 5.08 -8.60 12.56
C PHE A 66 4.01 -9.49 13.21
N SER A 67 4.44 -10.38 14.12
CA SER A 67 3.52 -11.25 14.85
C SER A 67 2.44 -10.42 15.57
N GLY A 68 1.19 -10.89 15.50
CA GLY A 68 0.02 -10.18 16.03
C GLY A 68 -0.46 -8.96 15.20
N GLN A 69 0.30 -8.48 14.22
CA GLN A 69 -0.11 -7.36 13.36
C GLN A 69 -0.80 -7.82 12.07
N ARG A 70 -1.64 -6.95 11.51
CA ARG A 70 -2.35 -7.16 10.23
C ARG A 70 -2.30 -5.87 9.41
N PHE A 71 -2.23 -6.02 8.09
CA PHE A 71 -2.51 -4.90 7.19
C PHE A 71 -4.01 -4.75 7.04
N ASP A 72 -4.47 -3.51 7.07
CA ASP A 72 -5.66 -3.10 6.36
C ASP A 72 -5.27 -2.99 4.87
N GLY A 73 -5.75 -3.94 4.05
CA GLY A 73 -5.43 -4.02 2.63
C GLY A 73 -5.80 -2.74 1.86
N ASP A 74 -6.94 -2.12 2.19
CA ASP A 74 -7.37 -0.89 1.53
C ASP A 74 -6.44 0.27 1.87
N ARG A 75 -5.93 0.31 3.11
CA ARG A 75 -4.91 1.28 3.49
C ARG A 75 -3.62 1.05 2.71
N PHE A 76 -3.15 -0.20 2.63
CA PHE A 76 -1.93 -0.50 1.88
C PHE A 76 -2.06 -0.12 0.40
N GLU A 77 -3.21 -0.38 -0.21
CA GLU A 77 -3.50 0.04 -1.59
C GLU A 77 -3.42 1.56 -1.76
N ARG A 78 -4.09 2.31 -0.87
CA ARG A 78 -4.03 3.78 -0.91
C ARG A 78 -2.61 4.29 -0.77
N ASP A 79 -1.80 3.67 0.08
CA ASP A 79 -0.40 4.07 0.28
C ASP A 79 0.45 3.72 -0.97
N CYS A 80 0.26 2.56 -1.61
CA CYS A 80 0.88 2.25 -2.92
C CYS A 80 0.53 3.31 -3.98
N ILE A 81 -0.74 3.73 -4.07
CA ILE A 81 -1.19 4.77 -5.03
C ILE A 81 -0.59 6.12 -4.68
N GLN A 82 -0.62 6.52 -3.41
CA GLN A 82 -0.10 7.79 -2.93
C GLN A 82 1.39 7.92 -3.24
N ARG A 83 2.18 6.89 -2.88
CA ARG A 83 3.63 6.84 -3.11
C ARG A 83 3.99 6.63 -4.58
N GLY A 84 3.24 5.83 -5.33
CA GLY A 84 3.54 5.55 -6.72
C GLY A 84 3.17 6.70 -7.67
N VAL A 85 1.95 7.22 -7.55
CA VAL A 85 1.36 8.09 -8.58
C VAL A 85 1.47 9.58 -8.22
N LYS A 86 1.25 9.93 -6.95
CA LYS A 86 1.13 11.33 -6.53
C LYS A 86 2.45 11.91 -6.02
N GLU A 87 2.99 11.33 -4.96
CA GLU A 87 4.20 11.85 -4.30
C GLU A 87 5.48 11.39 -4.99
N GLY A 88 5.48 10.15 -5.47
CA GLY A 88 6.65 9.44 -5.93
C GLY A 88 7.42 8.77 -4.78
N TYR A 89 8.29 7.83 -5.12
CA TYR A 89 9.10 7.07 -4.19
C TYR A 89 10.58 7.14 -4.55
N TYR A 90 11.46 6.84 -3.59
CA TYR A 90 12.90 6.80 -3.84
C TYR A 90 13.45 5.39 -3.71
N LEU A 91 14.51 5.12 -4.45
CA LEU A 91 15.23 3.85 -4.37
C LEU A 91 16.07 3.79 -3.10
N TYR A 92 16.24 2.57 -2.58
CA TYR A 92 17.17 2.29 -1.49
C TYR A 92 18.51 1.82 -2.06
N LYS A 93 19.59 2.41 -1.58
CA LYS A 93 20.96 1.97 -1.88
C LYS A 93 21.28 0.63 -1.19
N PRO A 94 22.33 -0.08 -1.62
CA PRO A 94 22.75 -1.34 -0.98
C PRO A 94 23.02 -1.21 0.52
N ASN A 95 23.48 -0.05 0.97
CA ASN A 95 23.73 0.23 2.39
C ASN A 95 22.45 0.59 3.19
N GLY A 96 21.26 0.46 2.59
CA GLY A 96 19.98 0.78 3.22
C GLY A 96 19.62 2.26 3.28
N SER A 97 20.49 3.17 2.81
CA SER A 97 20.16 4.60 2.74
C SER A 97 19.32 4.94 1.51
N VAL A 98 18.48 5.97 1.62
CA VAL A 98 17.63 6.43 0.51
C VAL A 98 18.44 7.23 -0.51
N ASP A 99 18.25 6.94 -1.80
CA ASP A 99 18.84 7.73 -2.88
C ASP A 99 18.02 8.96 -3.26
N LYS A 100 18.21 10.05 -2.51
CA LYS A 100 17.53 11.32 -2.78
C LYS A 100 18.08 12.07 -4.00
N LYS A 101 19.28 11.73 -4.49
CA LYS A 101 19.94 12.47 -5.59
C LYS A 101 19.24 12.28 -6.93
N SER A 102 18.70 11.07 -7.16
CA SER A 102 18.00 10.72 -8.39
C SER A 102 16.58 11.29 -8.49
N GLY A 103 16.08 11.92 -7.43
CA GLY A 103 14.70 12.40 -7.36
C GLY A 103 13.67 11.27 -7.16
N PRO A 104 12.40 11.61 -6.90
CA PRO A 104 11.36 10.63 -6.71
C PRO A 104 10.86 10.07 -8.05
N ILE A 105 10.69 8.75 -8.11
CA ILE A 105 10.11 8.03 -9.23
C ILE A 105 8.59 8.09 -9.13
N ARG A 106 7.92 8.40 -10.25
CA ARG A 106 6.46 8.35 -10.38
C ARG A 106 6.05 7.37 -11.46
N VAL A 107 5.05 6.55 -11.16
CA VAL A 107 4.48 5.56 -12.07
C VAL A 107 3.19 6.07 -12.72
N GLY A 108 2.74 5.40 -13.78
CA GLY A 108 1.49 5.70 -14.47
C GLY A 108 0.26 5.26 -13.67
N GLY A 109 0.37 4.15 -12.95
CA GLY A 109 -0.65 3.62 -12.06
C GLY A 109 -0.03 2.67 -11.05
N ALA A 110 -0.72 2.48 -9.93
CA ALA A 110 -0.33 1.56 -8.88
C ALA A 110 -1.57 0.99 -8.19
N TYR A 111 -1.47 -0.22 -7.65
CA TYR A 111 -2.42 -0.80 -6.69
C TYR A 111 -1.69 -1.84 -5.84
N SER A 112 -2.38 -2.45 -4.88
CA SER A 112 -1.78 -3.50 -4.05
C SER A 112 -2.43 -4.85 -4.24
N LEU A 113 -1.65 -5.90 -4.01
CA LEU A 113 -2.18 -7.23 -3.73
C LEU A 113 -1.81 -7.64 -2.32
N CYS A 114 -2.84 -8.08 -1.61
CA CYS A 114 -2.84 -8.69 -0.31
C CYS A 114 -3.87 -9.84 -0.37
#